data_AF-X1MGE2-F1
#
_entry.id   AF-X1MGE2-F1
#
_cell.length_a   1.000
_cell.length_b   1.000
_cell.length_c   1.000
_cell.angle_alpha   90.00
_cell.angle_beta   90.00
_cell.angle_gamma   90.00
#
_symmetry.space_group_name_H-M   'P 1'
#
loop_
_entity.id
_entity.type
_entity.pdbx_description
1 polymer ?
#
loop_
_entity_poly.entity_id
_entity_poly.type
_entity_poly.pdbx_seq_one_letter_code
_entity_poly.pdbx_strand_id
1 'polypeptide(L)'
;MQGYTNLEYDLAEGSRGKRGEIVGKLLRTLSYSENSLIVNNNAGAIFLILNTLAKNKEVIVSRGELVQIGGGFRIPEILEQSSAHLREVGTTNQTFVDDYEKAINDNTSLILKVHQSNFEMNGFVHQVEVKELKKLGKKYNLPVIVDLGSGTFLTTENFGLKHEPTVQENIRAGADIVCFSTDKLLGGPQGGAICGKEIYLKKISQHPLFRTLRVDKITLTILQEILLYYLRDEAVTKIPIWKMISCPLEKIDIRSQNICQELKKE
;
A
#
# COMPACT_ATOMS: atom_id res chain seq x y z
N MET A 1 -25.44 8.38 2.88
CA MET A 1 -25.64 7.02 3.44
C MET A 1 -26.50 7.13 4.70
N GLN A 2 -27.81 6.94 4.58
CA GLN A 2 -28.72 6.86 5.73
C GLN A 2 -29.31 5.45 5.79
N GLY A 3 -29.49 4.90 6.99
CA GLY A 3 -30.14 3.59 7.20
C GLY A 3 -29.20 2.40 7.48
N TYR A 4 -29.84 1.23 7.63
CA TYR A 4 -29.20 -0.07 7.84
C TYR A 4 -28.57 -0.59 6.54
N THR A 5 -27.52 -1.40 6.69
CA THR A 5 -26.74 -1.97 5.58
C THR A 5 -26.27 -3.37 5.97
N ASN A 6 -25.96 -4.23 4.99
CA ASN A 6 -25.39 -5.57 5.19
C ASN A 6 -23.89 -5.56 5.57
N LEU A 7 -23.46 -4.58 6.36
CA LEU A 7 -22.05 -4.30 6.67
C LEU A 7 -21.32 -5.49 7.33
N GLU A 8 -22.02 -6.23 8.19
CA GLU A 8 -21.55 -7.45 8.84
C GLU A 8 -22.63 -8.54 8.76
N TYR A 9 -23.37 -8.58 7.66
CA TYR A 9 -24.50 -9.50 7.49
C TYR A 9 -24.44 -10.18 6.12
N ASP A 10 -24.47 -11.51 6.13
CA ASP A 10 -24.56 -12.31 4.91
C ASP A 10 -26.03 -12.46 4.52
N LEU A 11 -26.38 -11.96 3.33
CA LEU A 11 -27.76 -12.00 2.84
C LEU A 11 -28.18 -13.39 2.36
N ALA A 12 -27.24 -14.25 1.96
CA ALA A 12 -27.52 -15.60 1.53
C ALA A 12 -27.73 -16.53 2.73
N GLU A 13 -26.85 -16.43 3.74
CA GLU A 13 -26.88 -17.29 4.93
C GLU A 13 -27.79 -16.76 6.05
N GLY A 14 -28.26 -15.51 5.95
CA GLY A 14 -29.08 -14.88 7.00
C GLY A 14 -28.37 -14.74 8.35
N SER A 15 -27.04 -14.67 8.36
CA SER A 15 -26.21 -14.74 9.56
C SER A 15 -25.12 -13.65 9.58
N ARG A 16 -24.34 -13.59 10.66
CA ARG A 16 -23.27 -12.60 10.81
C ARG A 16 -22.16 -12.84 9.77
N GLY A 17 -21.97 -11.86 8.89
CA GLY A 17 -20.93 -11.85 7.87
C GLY A 17 -19.63 -11.17 8.32
N LYS A 18 -18.61 -11.23 7.47
CA LYS A 18 -17.32 -10.57 7.71
C LYS A 18 -17.35 -9.13 7.21
N ARG A 19 -17.02 -8.21 8.11
CA ARG A 19 -16.88 -6.79 7.76
C ARG A 19 -15.81 -6.61 6.68
N GLY A 20 -16.13 -5.85 5.64
CA GLY A 20 -15.18 -5.49 4.59
C GLY A 20 -14.85 -6.63 3.62
N GLU A 21 -15.57 -7.75 3.68
CA GLU A 21 -15.36 -8.89 2.78
C GLU A 21 -15.52 -8.51 1.31
N ILE A 22 -16.51 -7.68 0.98
CA ILE A 22 -16.75 -7.21 -0.39
C ILE A 22 -15.53 -6.41 -0.90
N VAL A 23 -15.05 -5.44 -0.11
CA VAL A 23 -13.86 -4.64 -0.43
C VAL A 23 -12.62 -5.53 -0.56
N GLY A 24 -12.44 -6.51 0.33
CA GLY A 24 -11.36 -7.49 0.25
C GLY A 24 -11.39 -8.29 -1.06
N LYS A 25 -12.58 -8.75 -1.49
CA LYS A 25 -12.75 -9.45 -2.78
C LYS A 25 -12.38 -8.54 -3.96
N LEU A 26 -12.82 -7.29 -3.96
CA LEU A 26 -12.52 -6.33 -5.02
C LEU A 26 -11.01 -6.00 -5.09
N LEU A 27 -10.37 -5.74 -3.95
CA LEU A 27 -8.92 -5.52 -3.85
C LEU A 27 -8.13 -6.72 -4.34
N ARG A 28 -8.54 -7.93 -3.94
CA ARG A 28 -7.91 -9.18 -4.40
C ARG A 28 -7.96 -9.29 -5.92
N THR A 29 -9.14 -9.06 -6.52
CA THR A 29 -9.31 -9.10 -7.97
C THR A 29 -8.43 -8.06 -8.66
N LEU A 30 -8.45 -6.82 -8.17
CA LEU A 30 -7.73 -5.70 -8.80
C LEU A 30 -6.20 -5.82 -8.66
N SER A 31 -5.72 -6.32 -7.53
CA SER A 31 -4.28 -6.48 -7.24
C SER A 31 -3.67 -7.77 -7.78
N TYR A 32 -4.50 -8.72 -8.21
CA TYR A 32 -4.10 -10.10 -8.55
C TYR A 32 -3.46 -10.87 -7.38
N SER A 33 -3.80 -10.50 -6.13
CA SER A 33 -3.34 -11.22 -4.94
C SER A 33 -4.18 -12.47 -4.65
N GLU A 34 -3.68 -13.34 -3.75
CA GLU A 34 -4.45 -14.50 -3.28
C GLU A 34 -5.57 -14.06 -2.32
N ASN A 35 -5.31 -13.05 -1.50
CA ASN A 35 -6.27 -12.44 -0.59
C ASN A 35 -5.95 -10.96 -0.35
N SER A 36 -6.90 -10.21 0.20
CA SER A 36 -6.72 -8.81 0.60
C SER A 36 -7.48 -8.47 1.88
N LEU A 37 -6.88 -7.62 2.72
CA LEU A 37 -7.47 -7.04 3.92
C LEU A 37 -7.47 -5.52 3.85
N ILE A 38 -8.31 -4.89 4.67
CA ILE A 38 -8.35 -3.44 4.84
C ILE A 38 -8.35 -3.08 6.32
N VAL A 39 -7.50 -2.12 6.69
CA VAL A 39 -7.36 -1.54 8.03
C VAL A 39 -7.41 -0.01 7.97
N ASN A 40 -7.38 0.65 9.13
CA ASN A 40 -7.64 2.09 9.28
C ASN A 40 -6.78 3.01 8.40
N ASN A 41 -5.50 2.72 8.23
CA ASN A 41 -4.56 3.44 7.36
C ASN A 41 -3.31 2.57 7.10
N ASN A 42 -2.43 3.01 6.20
CA ASN A 42 -1.23 2.23 5.88
C ASN A 42 -0.24 2.11 7.06
N ALA A 43 -0.17 3.12 7.93
CA ALA A 43 0.64 3.04 9.16
C ALA A 43 0.17 1.88 10.07
N GLY A 44 -1.14 1.71 10.22
CA GLY A 44 -1.74 0.58 10.91
C GLY A 44 -1.51 -0.74 10.16
N ALA A 45 -1.49 -0.72 8.82
CA ALA A 45 -1.21 -1.90 8.01
C ALA A 45 0.20 -2.43 8.26
N ILE A 46 1.22 -1.58 8.11
CA ILE A 46 2.62 -1.99 8.33
C ILE A 46 2.86 -2.38 9.78
N PHE A 47 2.34 -1.63 10.74
CA PHE A 47 2.43 -2.00 12.16
C PHE A 47 1.83 -3.38 12.44
N LEU A 48 0.63 -3.67 11.91
CA LEU A 48 -0.03 -4.95 12.11
C LEU A 48 0.73 -6.09 11.44
N ILE A 49 1.27 -5.89 10.23
CA ILE A 49 2.09 -6.88 9.53
C ILE A 49 3.32 -7.21 10.38
N LEU A 50 4.05 -6.20 10.83
CA LEU A 50 5.27 -6.38 11.62
C LEU A 50 4.99 -7.04 12.98
N ASN A 51 3.96 -6.59 13.69
CA ASN A 51 3.58 -7.16 14.98
C ASN A 51 3.09 -8.61 14.85
N THR A 52 2.44 -8.95 13.74
CA THR A 52 1.96 -10.32 13.50
C THR A 52 3.08 -11.26 13.06
N LEU A 53 3.99 -10.79 12.19
CA LEU A 53 4.94 -11.65 11.49
C LEU A 53 6.37 -11.58 12.03
N ALA A 54 6.73 -10.54 12.78
CA ALA A 54 8.11 -10.29 13.21
C ALA A 54 8.25 -9.87 14.68
N LYS A 55 7.23 -10.14 15.51
CA LYS A 55 7.32 -9.90 16.95
C LYS A 55 8.54 -10.61 17.56
N ASN A 56 9.37 -9.84 18.25
CA ASN A 56 10.63 -10.24 18.88
C ASN A 56 11.62 -10.89 17.91
N LYS A 57 11.56 -10.53 16.62
CA LYS A 57 12.43 -11.06 15.57
C LYS A 57 12.95 -9.93 14.70
N GLU A 58 13.98 -10.23 13.91
CA GLU A 58 14.64 -9.25 13.05
C GLU A 58 13.89 -9.05 11.74
N VAL A 59 13.84 -7.78 11.32
CA VAL A 59 13.30 -7.31 10.05
C VAL A 59 14.42 -6.62 9.29
N ILE A 60 14.79 -7.19 8.14
CA ILE A 60 15.87 -6.63 7.32
C ILE A 60 15.32 -5.52 6.43
N VAL A 61 15.91 -4.33 6.49
CA VAL A 61 15.50 -3.13 5.71
C VAL A 61 16.75 -2.41 5.18
N SER A 62 16.69 -1.88 3.97
CA SER A 62 17.74 -1.00 3.45
C SER A 62 17.81 0.31 4.24
N ARG A 63 19.02 0.81 4.55
CA ARG A 63 19.22 2.12 5.19
C ARG A 63 18.59 3.27 4.39
N GLY A 64 18.67 3.19 3.06
CA GLY A 64 18.03 4.17 2.16
C GLY A 64 16.50 4.15 2.21
N GLU A 65 15.88 3.16 2.84
CA GLU A 65 14.43 2.96 2.92
C GLU A 65 13.88 3.28 4.33
N LEU A 66 14.71 3.79 5.25
CA LEU A 66 14.29 4.24 6.59
C LEU A 66 13.69 5.64 6.54
N VAL A 67 12.51 5.74 5.94
CA VAL A 67 11.88 7.01 5.58
C VAL A 67 11.07 7.64 6.73
N GLN A 68 10.93 8.96 6.68
CA GLN A 68 9.88 9.71 7.39
C GLN A 68 8.80 10.16 6.39
N ILE A 69 7.54 9.81 6.67
CA ILE A 69 6.39 10.14 5.82
C ILE A 69 5.44 11.06 6.59
N GLY A 70 5.01 12.15 5.95
CA GLY A 70 4.07 13.11 6.54
C GLY A 70 4.58 13.77 7.82
N GLY A 71 3.65 14.07 8.74
CA GLY A 71 3.90 14.85 9.96
C GLY A 71 4.60 14.12 11.12
N GLY A 72 5.25 12.98 10.88
CA GLY A 72 6.02 12.28 11.93
C GLY A 72 6.07 10.76 11.88
N PHE A 73 5.47 10.10 10.88
CA PHE A 73 5.54 8.64 10.78
C PHE A 73 6.94 8.22 10.29
N ARG A 74 7.65 7.40 11.07
CA ARG A 74 9.01 6.94 10.77
C ARG A 74 9.09 5.42 10.80
N ILE A 75 9.69 4.83 9.76
CA ILE A 75 9.85 3.37 9.66
C ILE A 75 10.63 2.77 10.86
N PRO A 76 11.74 3.36 11.34
CA PRO A 76 12.43 2.85 12.53
C PRO A 76 11.54 2.83 13.78
N GLU A 77 10.78 3.92 14.01
CA GLU A 77 9.93 4.05 15.20
C GLU A 77 8.75 3.08 15.16
N ILE A 78 8.09 2.89 14.00
CA ILE A 78 6.99 1.92 13.90
C ILE A 78 7.47 0.48 14.04
N LEU A 79 8.67 0.15 13.55
CA LEU A 79 9.30 -1.16 13.73
C LEU A 79 9.49 -1.46 15.21
N GLU A 80 10.08 -0.53 15.96
CA GLU A 80 10.28 -0.66 17.40
C GLU A 80 8.96 -0.81 18.15
N GLN A 81 7.96 0.04 17.84
CA GLN A 81 6.63 -0.04 18.46
C GLN A 81 5.90 -1.35 18.12
N SER A 82 6.17 -1.94 16.95
CA SER A 82 5.61 -3.25 16.58
C SER A 82 6.25 -4.44 17.31
N SER A 83 7.23 -4.18 18.20
CA SER A 83 8.07 -5.17 18.87
C SER A 83 8.94 -5.98 17.91
N ALA A 84 9.19 -5.47 16.70
CA ALA A 84 10.15 -6.03 15.78
C ALA A 84 11.53 -5.38 15.99
N HIS A 85 12.59 -6.09 15.62
CA HIS A 85 13.96 -5.59 15.70
C HIS A 85 14.43 -5.15 14.32
N LEU A 86 14.77 -3.86 14.16
CA LEU A 86 15.31 -3.34 12.92
C LEU A 86 16.72 -3.90 12.67
N ARG A 87 16.91 -4.57 11.53
CA ARG A 87 18.21 -5.01 11.02
C ARG A 87 18.52 -4.27 9.72
N GLU A 88 19.08 -3.09 9.84
CA GLU A 88 19.38 -2.23 8.69
C GLU A 88 20.63 -2.69 7.89
N VAL A 89 20.56 -2.60 6.57
CA VAL A 89 21.61 -3.06 5.63
C VAL A 89 21.93 -2.04 4.55
N GLY A 90 23.07 -2.23 3.86
CA GLY A 90 23.54 -1.34 2.81
C GLY A 90 23.92 0.05 3.30
N THR A 91 23.86 1.04 2.42
CA THR A 91 24.07 2.45 2.71
C THR A 91 22.85 3.29 2.31
N THR A 92 22.90 4.60 2.56
CA THR A 92 21.78 5.50 2.22
C THR A 92 21.46 5.47 0.72
N ASN A 93 22.48 5.54 -0.14
CA ASN A 93 22.31 5.65 -1.58
C ASN A 93 22.42 4.29 -2.29
N GLN A 94 23.16 3.32 -1.75
CA GLN A 94 23.42 2.05 -2.42
C GLN A 94 23.21 0.86 -1.48
N THR A 95 22.28 -0.01 -1.86
CA THR A 95 22.06 -1.29 -1.19
C THR A 95 21.97 -2.38 -2.24
N PHE A 96 22.74 -3.45 -2.05
CA PHE A 96 22.80 -4.61 -2.96
C PHE A 96 22.20 -5.86 -2.30
N VAL A 97 21.90 -6.89 -3.10
CA VAL A 97 21.33 -8.15 -2.60
C VAL A 97 22.23 -8.80 -1.55
N ASP A 98 23.54 -8.73 -1.74
CA ASP A 98 24.54 -9.27 -0.80
C ASP A 98 24.45 -8.64 0.60
N ASP A 99 24.04 -7.37 0.69
CA ASP A 99 23.88 -6.69 1.98
C ASP A 99 22.71 -7.30 2.77
N TYR A 100 21.61 -7.64 2.08
CA TYR A 100 20.51 -8.38 2.68
C TYR A 100 20.94 -9.80 3.07
N GLU A 101 21.61 -10.52 2.18
CA GLU A 101 21.99 -11.92 2.41
C GLU A 101 22.92 -12.08 3.61
N LYS A 102 23.93 -11.20 3.75
CA LYS A 102 24.88 -11.21 4.89
C LYS A 102 24.21 -10.92 6.24
N ALA A 103 23.06 -10.26 6.24
CA ALA A 103 22.36 -9.91 7.47
C ALA A 103 21.42 -11.01 7.97
N ILE A 104 21.08 -12.00 7.12
CA ILE A 104 20.18 -13.10 7.48
C ILE A 104 20.81 -13.99 8.55
N ASN A 105 20.01 -14.30 9.57
CA ASN A 105 20.35 -15.22 10.65
C ASN A 105 19.09 -15.91 11.20
N ASP A 106 19.24 -16.77 12.21
CA ASP A 106 18.14 -17.55 12.79
C ASP A 106 17.01 -16.70 13.41
N ASN A 107 17.30 -15.44 13.78
CA ASN A 107 16.31 -14.50 14.31
C ASN A 107 15.59 -13.70 13.22
N THR A 108 16.01 -13.79 11.95
CA THR A 108 15.36 -13.07 10.84
C THR A 108 13.96 -13.63 10.58
N SER A 109 12.95 -12.75 10.55
CA SER A 109 11.56 -13.16 10.27
C SER A 109 11.07 -12.77 8.90
N LEU A 110 11.49 -11.62 8.38
CA LEU A 110 11.05 -11.11 7.09
C LEU A 110 12.02 -10.08 6.51
N ILE A 111 11.91 -9.87 5.20
CA ILE A 111 12.55 -8.79 4.46
C ILE A 111 11.48 -7.74 4.17
N LEU A 112 11.74 -6.50 4.58
CA LEU A 112 10.85 -5.37 4.29
C LEU A 112 11.53 -4.44 3.28
N LYS A 113 10.81 -4.14 2.21
CA LYS A 113 11.15 -3.10 1.24
C LYS A 113 10.17 -1.94 1.41
N VAL A 114 10.67 -0.72 1.56
CA VAL A 114 9.84 0.48 1.67
C VAL A 114 10.05 1.39 0.47
N HIS A 115 8.96 1.78 -0.19
CA HIS A 115 9.01 2.69 -1.33
C HIS A 115 9.21 4.14 -0.89
N GLN A 116 10.09 4.86 -1.59
CA GLN A 116 10.42 6.27 -1.34
C GLN A 116 9.35 7.20 -1.93
N SER A 117 8.13 7.17 -1.35
CA SER A 117 6.97 7.84 -1.95
C SER A 117 6.95 9.38 -1.85
N ASN A 118 7.80 9.99 -1.04
CA ASN A 118 7.79 11.44 -0.77
C ASN A 118 9.13 12.14 -1.00
N PHE A 119 10.14 11.43 -1.50
CA PHE A 119 11.41 12.00 -1.93
C PHE A 119 12.05 11.06 -2.95
N GLU A 120 13.03 11.56 -3.71
CA GLU A 120 13.86 10.75 -4.58
C GLU A 120 15.34 11.04 -4.30
N MET A 121 16.20 10.05 -4.53
CA MET A 121 17.66 10.22 -4.52
C MET A 121 18.18 10.20 -5.94
N ASN A 122 19.07 11.13 -6.27
CA ASN A 122 19.72 11.24 -7.58
C ASN A 122 21.25 11.09 -7.43
N GLY A 123 21.91 10.63 -8.49
CA GLY A 123 23.36 10.36 -8.51
C GLY A 123 23.68 8.87 -8.49
N PHE A 124 24.71 8.47 -7.72
CA PHE A 124 25.07 7.05 -7.56
C PHE A 124 24.12 6.36 -6.60
N VAL A 125 23.00 5.89 -7.13
CA VAL A 125 21.93 5.22 -6.37
C VAL A 125 21.76 3.80 -6.87
N HIS A 126 21.65 2.84 -5.95
CA HIS A 126 21.32 1.45 -6.24
C HIS A 126 20.29 0.94 -5.24
N GLN A 127 19.20 0.37 -5.75
CA GLN A 127 18.14 -0.24 -4.95
C GLN A 127 17.88 -1.65 -5.45
N VAL A 128 17.76 -2.60 -4.53
CA VAL A 128 17.45 -3.98 -4.86
C VAL A 128 16.00 -4.11 -5.34
N GLU A 129 15.79 -4.83 -6.44
CA GLU A 129 14.45 -5.09 -6.96
C GLU A 129 13.69 -6.12 -6.11
N VAL A 130 12.36 -6.02 -6.11
CA VAL A 130 11.49 -6.99 -5.42
C VAL A 130 11.72 -8.42 -5.92
N LYS A 131 11.99 -8.61 -7.22
CA LYS A 131 12.28 -9.94 -7.80
C LYS A 131 13.54 -10.56 -7.21
N GLU A 132 14.57 -9.75 -6.97
CA GLU A 132 15.82 -10.21 -6.38
C GLU A 132 15.63 -10.54 -4.90
N LEU A 133 14.96 -9.67 -4.14
CA LEU A 133 14.58 -9.95 -2.76
C LEU A 133 13.72 -11.21 -2.67
N LYS A 134 12.84 -11.47 -3.64
CA LYS A 134 12.03 -12.68 -3.66
C LYS A 134 12.85 -13.94 -3.89
N LYS A 135 13.86 -13.90 -4.76
CA LYS A 135 14.79 -15.03 -4.93
C LYS A 135 15.52 -15.33 -3.61
N LEU A 136 16.00 -14.29 -2.93
CA LEU A 136 16.65 -14.41 -1.63
C LEU A 136 15.69 -14.96 -0.56
N GLY A 137 14.49 -14.40 -0.47
CA GLY A 137 13.46 -14.85 0.46
C GLY A 137 13.06 -16.32 0.24
N LYS A 138 13.01 -16.79 -1.02
CA LYS A 138 12.81 -18.23 -1.30
C LYS A 138 13.98 -19.09 -0.81
N LYS A 139 15.23 -18.65 -1.00
CA LYS A 139 16.43 -19.37 -0.54
C LYS A 139 16.45 -19.58 0.96
N TYR A 140 16.01 -18.58 1.73
CA TYR A 140 16.03 -18.58 3.20
C TYR A 140 14.66 -18.78 3.86
N ASN A 141 13.62 -19.07 3.09
CA ASN A 141 12.23 -19.20 3.56
C ASN A 141 11.71 -17.96 4.33
N LEU A 142 12.05 -16.76 3.86
CA LEU A 142 11.63 -15.48 4.41
C LEU A 142 10.56 -14.82 3.51
N PRO A 143 9.45 -14.30 4.07
CA PRO A 143 8.53 -13.47 3.32
C PRO A 143 9.16 -12.12 2.96
N VAL A 144 8.83 -11.65 1.76
CA VAL A 144 9.15 -10.30 1.27
C VAL A 144 7.90 -9.43 1.36
N ILE A 145 7.98 -8.39 2.17
CA ILE A 145 6.92 -7.41 2.39
C ILE A 145 7.31 -6.12 1.67
N VAL A 146 6.38 -5.55 0.90
CA VAL A 146 6.57 -4.24 0.27
C VAL A 146 5.59 -3.25 0.89
N ASP A 147 6.11 -2.23 1.57
CA ASP A 147 5.34 -1.03 1.86
C ASP A 147 5.44 -0.09 0.66
N LEU A 148 4.45 -0.18 -0.23
CA LEU A 148 4.39 0.65 -1.44
C LEU A 148 3.97 2.07 -1.09
N GLY A 149 3.12 2.23 -0.08
CA GLY A 149 2.64 3.54 0.37
C GLY A 149 1.67 4.24 -0.58
N SER A 150 1.99 4.42 -1.87
CA SER A 150 1.22 5.22 -2.84
C SER A 150 -0.09 4.59 -3.29
N GLY A 151 -0.12 3.25 -3.39
CA GLY A 151 -1.32 2.51 -3.77
C GLY A 151 -1.75 2.73 -5.21
N THR A 152 -0.81 2.97 -6.14
CA THR A 152 -1.16 3.13 -7.55
C THR A 152 -1.52 1.81 -8.21
N PHE A 153 -2.55 1.86 -9.07
CA PHE A 153 -3.00 0.73 -9.89
C PHE A 153 -2.93 1.02 -11.39
N LEU A 154 -2.71 2.28 -11.77
CA LEU A 154 -2.56 2.71 -13.16
C LEU A 154 -1.10 3.05 -13.44
N THR A 155 -0.68 2.78 -14.68
CA THR A 155 0.62 3.19 -15.23
C THR A 155 0.65 4.71 -15.35
N THR A 156 1.42 5.37 -14.47
CA THR A 156 1.49 6.82 -14.34
C THR A 156 2.10 7.49 -15.58
N GLU A 157 2.94 6.77 -16.31
CA GLU A 157 3.57 7.20 -17.56
C GLU A 157 2.56 7.51 -18.66
N ASN A 158 1.40 6.82 -18.65
CA ASN A 158 0.30 7.11 -19.59
C ASN A 158 -0.28 8.52 -19.39
N PHE A 159 0.05 9.18 -18.29
CA PHE A 159 -0.36 10.54 -17.95
C PHE A 159 0.81 11.53 -17.92
N GLY A 160 1.97 11.16 -18.48
CA GLY A 160 3.15 12.04 -18.55
C GLY A 160 3.93 12.16 -17.24
N LEU A 161 3.68 11.29 -16.26
CA LEU A 161 4.41 11.25 -14.99
C LEU A 161 5.58 10.25 -15.06
N LYS A 162 6.52 10.35 -14.11
CA LYS A 162 7.53 9.29 -13.88
C LYS A 162 6.84 7.98 -13.50
N HIS A 163 7.52 6.85 -13.76
CA HIS A 163 7.05 5.53 -13.36
C HIS A 163 6.89 5.42 -11.85
N GLU A 164 5.67 5.11 -11.42
CA GLU A 164 5.35 4.76 -10.03
C GLU A 164 5.02 3.26 -9.98
N PRO A 165 5.73 2.46 -9.15
CA PRO A 165 5.49 1.03 -9.08
C PRO A 165 4.05 0.72 -8.67
N THR A 166 3.35 -0.06 -9.49
CA THR A 166 1.97 -0.46 -9.21
C THR A 166 1.88 -1.59 -8.20
N VAL A 167 0.73 -1.70 -7.53
CA VAL A 167 0.43 -2.85 -6.67
C VAL A 167 0.59 -4.16 -7.46
N GLN A 168 0.09 -4.19 -8.69
CA GLN A 168 0.14 -5.38 -9.55
C GLN A 168 1.58 -5.74 -9.95
N GLU A 169 2.44 -4.76 -10.23
CA GLU A 169 3.86 -5.01 -10.51
C GLU A 169 4.59 -5.63 -9.33
N ASN A 170 4.34 -5.13 -8.12
CA ASN A 170 4.94 -5.68 -6.89
C ASN A 170 4.46 -7.11 -6.61
N ILE A 171 3.17 -7.40 -6.79
CA ILE A 171 2.62 -8.76 -6.66
C ILE A 171 3.23 -9.69 -7.72
N ARG A 172 3.29 -9.27 -9.00
CA ARG A 172 3.91 -10.05 -10.09
C ARG A 172 5.42 -10.26 -9.90
N ALA A 173 6.10 -9.29 -9.31
CA ALA A 173 7.51 -9.41 -8.92
C ALA A 173 7.74 -10.45 -7.82
N GLY A 174 6.66 -10.88 -7.15
CA GLY A 174 6.66 -11.98 -6.20
C GLY A 174 6.69 -11.55 -4.73
N ALA A 175 6.37 -10.29 -4.43
CA ALA A 175 6.12 -9.86 -3.06
C ALA A 175 5.08 -10.77 -2.40
N ASP A 176 5.34 -11.18 -1.16
CA ASP A 176 4.40 -12.02 -0.41
C ASP A 176 3.25 -11.19 0.18
N ILE A 177 3.53 -9.92 0.48
CA ILE A 177 2.55 -8.90 0.89
C ILE A 177 2.95 -7.55 0.29
N VAL A 178 1.96 -6.81 -0.20
CA VAL A 178 2.07 -5.39 -0.56
C VAL A 178 1.05 -4.63 0.27
N CYS A 179 1.48 -3.60 1.00
CA CYS A 179 0.60 -2.68 1.71
C CYS A 179 0.71 -1.25 1.19
N PHE A 180 -0.40 -0.50 1.26
CA PHE A 180 -0.49 0.86 0.75
C PHE A 180 -1.68 1.65 1.31
N SER A 181 -1.60 2.97 1.19
CA SER A 181 -2.69 3.90 1.49
C SER A 181 -3.76 3.88 0.40
N THR A 182 -5.04 3.90 0.79
CA THR A 182 -6.16 3.97 -0.15
C THR A 182 -6.58 5.38 -0.54
N ASP A 183 -6.02 6.41 0.11
CA ASP A 183 -6.31 7.84 -0.08
C ASP A 183 -5.24 8.61 -0.86
N LYS A 184 -4.27 7.90 -1.46
CA LYS A 184 -3.25 8.49 -2.33
C LYS A 184 -3.61 8.25 -3.81
N LEU A 185 -2.78 7.53 -4.57
CA LEU A 185 -2.99 7.30 -6.00
C LEU A 185 -4.14 6.32 -6.29
N LEU A 186 -4.60 5.55 -5.29
CA LEU A 186 -5.87 4.84 -5.42
C LEU A 186 -7.05 5.82 -5.55
N GLY A 187 -6.97 7.00 -4.91
CA GLY A 187 -7.99 8.06 -4.98
C GLY A 187 -9.28 7.78 -4.19
N GLY A 188 -9.21 6.90 -3.19
CA GLY A 188 -10.30 6.59 -2.28
C GLY A 188 -10.23 7.34 -0.94
N PRO A 189 -10.99 6.88 0.07
CA PRO A 189 -10.91 7.40 1.44
C PRO A 189 -9.69 6.84 2.18
N GLN A 190 -9.38 7.40 3.36
CA GLN A 190 -8.28 6.91 4.20
C GLN A 190 -8.49 5.43 4.56
N GLY A 191 -7.45 4.64 4.38
CA GLY A 191 -7.44 3.20 4.63
C GLY A 191 -6.07 2.62 4.33
N GLY A 192 -5.81 1.44 4.86
CA GLY A 192 -4.59 0.67 4.64
C GLY A 192 -4.95 -0.68 4.03
N ALA A 193 -4.65 -0.86 2.75
CA ALA A 193 -4.85 -2.13 2.09
C ALA A 193 -3.65 -3.05 2.31
N ILE A 194 -3.91 -4.34 2.50
CA ILE A 194 -2.90 -5.39 2.64
C ILE A 194 -3.26 -6.47 1.62
N CYS A 195 -2.53 -6.56 0.52
CA CYS A 195 -2.78 -7.52 -0.56
C CYS A 195 -1.62 -8.53 -0.59
N GLY A 196 -1.90 -9.83 -0.65
CA GLY A 196 -0.82 -10.81 -0.67
C GLY A 196 -1.29 -12.25 -0.57
N LYS A 197 -0.41 -13.10 -0.03
CA LYS A 197 -0.67 -14.54 0.11
C LYS A 197 -1.63 -14.87 1.25
N GLU A 198 -2.49 -15.85 1.01
CA GLU A 198 -3.51 -16.29 1.98
C GLU A 198 -2.89 -16.70 3.31
N ILE A 199 -1.74 -17.40 3.28
CA ILE A 199 -1.07 -17.90 4.49
C ILE A 199 -0.69 -16.78 5.47
N TYR A 200 -0.31 -15.60 4.98
CA TYR A 200 0.05 -14.47 5.84
C TYR A 200 -1.18 -13.64 6.21
N LEU A 201 -2.06 -13.36 5.25
CA LEU A 201 -3.27 -12.57 5.48
C LEU A 201 -4.21 -13.25 6.48
N LYS A 202 -4.30 -14.59 6.46
CA LYS A 202 -5.05 -15.34 7.48
C LYS A 202 -4.53 -15.07 8.89
N LYS A 203 -3.20 -15.12 9.11
CA LYS A 203 -2.58 -14.80 10.40
C LYS A 203 -2.86 -13.35 10.83
N ILE A 204 -2.71 -12.40 9.90
CA ILE A 204 -2.96 -10.97 10.14
C ILE A 204 -4.42 -10.72 10.54
N SER A 205 -5.38 -11.34 9.84
CA SER A 205 -6.81 -11.17 10.11
C SER A 205 -7.26 -11.74 11.47
N GLN A 206 -6.52 -12.72 12.00
CA GLN A 206 -6.77 -13.36 13.29
C GLN A 206 -6.10 -12.62 14.45
N HIS A 207 -5.20 -11.68 14.16
CA HIS A 207 -4.48 -10.93 15.18
C HIS A 207 -5.43 -9.98 15.94
N PRO A 208 -5.38 -9.91 17.29
CA PRO A 208 -6.32 -9.07 18.07
C PRO A 208 -6.34 -7.60 17.65
N LEU A 209 -5.17 -7.03 17.27
CA LEU A 209 -5.05 -5.64 16.83
C LEU A 209 -5.77 -5.36 15.50
N PHE A 210 -6.10 -6.38 14.70
CA PHE A 210 -6.94 -6.21 13.51
C PHE A 210 -8.30 -5.60 13.87
N ARG A 211 -8.85 -5.95 15.05
CA ARG A 211 -10.11 -5.39 15.54
C ARG A 211 -9.98 -3.93 15.96
N THR A 212 -8.83 -3.53 16.49
CA THR A 212 -8.52 -2.14 16.89
C THR A 212 -8.35 -1.25 15.66
N LEU A 213 -7.75 -1.78 14.59
CA LEU A 213 -7.51 -1.07 13.33
C LEU A 213 -8.66 -1.23 12.32
N ARG A 214 -9.83 -1.67 12.77
CA ARG A 214 -10.97 -1.98 11.90
C ARG A 214 -11.56 -0.72 11.26
N VAL A 215 -11.76 -0.78 9.95
CA VAL A 215 -12.27 0.33 9.13
C VAL A 215 -13.75 0.62 9.40
N ASP A 216 -14.16 1.89 9.36
CA ASP A 216 -15.54 2.32 9.53
C ASP A 216 -16.44 2.02 8.30
N LYS A 217 -17.76 2.26 8.41
CA LYS A 217 -18.74 1.92 7.35
C LYS A 217 -18.61 2.82 6.13
N ILE A 218 -18.33 4.10 6.34
CA ILE A 218 -18.28 5.12 5.30
C ILE A 218 -17.09 4.83 4.39
N THR A 219 -15.92 4.61 4.99
CA THR A 219 -14.70 4.24 4.26
C THR A 219 -14.91 2.99 3.41
N LEU A 220 -15.51 1.93 3.96
CA LEU A 220 -15.77 0.70 3.19
C LEU A 220 -16.72 0.94 2.01
N THR A 221 -17.78 1.74 2.21
CA THR A 221 -18.75 2.01 1.15
C THR A 221 -18.13 2.84 0.02
N ILE A 222 -17.38 3.89 0.34
CA ILE A 222 -16.71 4.71 -0.68
C ILE A 222 -15.64 3.88 -1.40
N LEU A 223 -14.84 3.13 -0.65
CA LEU A 223 -13.76 2.32 -1.23
C LEU A 223 -14.31 1.23 -2.15
N GLN A 224 -15.45 0.61 -1.83
CA GLN A 224 -16.13 -0.32 -2.72
C GLN A 224 -16.41 0.31 -4.09
N GLU A 225 -16.96 1.52 -4.13
CA GLU A 225 -17.29 2.20 -5.39
C GLU A 225 -16.02 2.59 -6.17
N ILE A 226 -14.99 3.07 -5.47
CA ILE A 226 -13.69 3.41 -6.07
C ILE A 226 -13.08 2.18 -6.77
N LEU A 227 -13.09 1.02 -6.11
CA LEU A 227 -12.58 -0.23 -6.69
C LEU A 227 -13.43 -0.70 -7.88
N LEU A 228 -14.75 -0.50 -7.84
CA LEU A 228 -15.62 -0.79 -8.98
C LEU A 228 -15.32 0.13 -10.18
N TYR A 229 -14.98 1.40 -9.97
CA TYR A 229 -14.54 2.27 -11.07
C TYR A 229 -13.25 1.76 -11.72
N TYR A 230 -12.29 1.23 -10.95
CA TYR A 230 -11.12 0.58 -11.55
C TYR A 230 -11.50 -0.66 -12.36
N LEU A 231 -12.32 -1.54 -11.82
CA LEU A 231 -12.71 -2.80 -12.47
C LEU A 231 -13.59 -2.60 -13.72
N ARG A 232 -14.18 -1.42 -13.89
CA ARG A 232 -14.98 -1.03 -15.06
C ARG A 232 -14.21 -0.14 -16.04
N ASP A 233 -12.91 0.06 -15.82
CA ASP A 233 -12.07 0.98 -16.60
C ASP A 233 -12.55 2.44 -16.60
N GLU A 234 -13.25 2.84 -15.53
CA GLU A 234 -13.82 4.19 -15.35
C GLU A 234 -12.98 5.08 -14.42
N ALA A 235 -11.87 4.57 -13.86
CA ALA A 235 -11.04 5.27 -12.87
C ALA A 235 -10.67 6.69 -13.31
N VAL A 236 -10.22 6.87 -14.55
CA VAL A 236 -9.77 8.15 -15.12
C VAL A 236 -10.91 9.17 -15.20
N THR A 237 -12.16 8.72 -15.42
CA THR A 237 -13.31 9.61 -15.61
C THR A 237 -14.16 9.79 -14.36
N LYS A 238 -14.01 8.95 -13.33
CA LYS A 238 -14.83 8.95 -12.11
C LYS A 238 -14.07 9.31 -10.85
N ILE A 239 -12.79 8.93 -10.73
CA ILE A 239 -11.99 9.17 -9.52
C ILE A 239 -11.34 10.57 -9.60
N PRO A 240 -11.54 11.44 -8.59
CA PRO A 240 -11.08 12.84 -8.65
C PRO A 240 -9.58 13.00 -8.95
N ILE A 241 -8.70 12.25 -8.28
CA ILE A 241 -7.25 12.39 -8.47
C ILE A 241 -6.84 12.08 -9.92
N TRP A 242 -7.41 11.03 -10.52
CA TRP A 242 -7.11 10.66 -11.89
C TRP A 242 -7.74 11.60 -12.92
N LYS A 243 -8.94 12.14 -12.66
CA LYS A 243 -9.50 13.23 -13.49
C LYS A 243 -8.59 14.46 -13.49
N MET A 244 -8.01 14.79 -12.34
CA MET A 244 -7.12 15.93 -12.19
C MET A 244 -5.78 15.69 -12.89
N ILE A 245 -5.15 14.54 -12.66
CA ILE A 245 -3.88 14.14 -13.29
C ILE A 245 -4.01 14.06 -14.81
N SER A 246 -5.09 13.47 -15.31
CA SER A 246 -5.33 13.30 -16.76
C SER A 246 -5.93 14.53 -17.45
N CYS A 247 -6.12 15.65 -16.74
CA CYS A 247 -6.76 16.83 -17.30
C CYS A 247 -5.88 17.46 -18.40
N PRO A 248 -6.37 17.59 -19.66
CA PRO A 248 -5.59 18.23 -20.72
C PRO A 248 -5.25 19.68 -20.39
N LEU A 249 -4.05 20.11 -20.80
CA LEU A 249 -3.58 21.49 -20.58
C LEU A 249 -4.54 22.55 -21.12
N GLU A 250 -5.15 22.29 -22.28
CA GLU A 250 -6.15 23.17 -22.90
C GLU A 250 -7.34 23.45 -21.97
N LYS A 251 -7.83 22.43 -21.24
CA LYS A 251 -8.93 22.62 -20.28
C LYS A 251 -8.49 23.44 -19.07
N ILE A 252 -7.23 23.29 -18.66
CA ILE A 252 -6.65 24.09 -17.56
C ILE A 252 -6.52 25.55 -17.99
N ASP A 253 -6.04 25.81 -19.21
CA ASP A 253 -5.90 27.16 -19.78
C ASP A 253 -7.26 27.87 -19.89
N ILE A 254 -8.27 27.21 -20.47
CA ILE A 254 -9.64 27.76 -20.56
C ILE A 254 -10.18 28.11 -19.16
N ARG A 255 -10.02 27.20 -18.17
CA ARG A 255 -10.45 27.46 -16.80
C ARG A 255 -9.71 28.64 -16.18
N SER A 256 -8.40 28.77 -16.43
CA SER A 256 -7.60 29.90 -15.94
C SER A 256 -8.05 31.22 -16.54
N GLN A 257 -8.30 31.27 -17.85
CA GLN A 257 -8.75 32.47 -18.55
C GLN A 257 -10.11 32.94 -18.03
N ASN A 258 -11.04 32.02 -17.78
CA ASN A 258 -12.35 32.33 -17.21
C ASN A 258 -12.21 32.99 -15.82
N ILE A 259 -11.39 32.42 -14.93
CA ILE A 259 -11.12 33.00 -13.60
C ILE A 259 -10.52 34.40 -13.72
N CYS A 260 -9.55 34.61 -14.63
CA CYS A 260 -8.97 35.94 -14.86
C CYS A 260 -9.98 36.96 -15.37
N GLN A 261 -10.97 36.54 -16.17
CA GLN A 261 -12.02 37.43 -16.65
C GLN A 261 -13.02 37.79 -15.55
N GLU A 262 -13.33 36.87 -14.64
CA GLU A 262 -14.21 37.12 -13.49
C GLU A 262 -13.55 38.11 -12.52
N LEU A 263 -12.27 37.91 -12.18
CA LEU A 263 -11.53 38.80 -11.28
C LEU A 263 -11.33 40.22 -11.82
N LYS A 264 -11.34 40.42 -13.15
CA LYS A 264 -11.25 41.76 -13.77
C LYS A 264 -12.56 42.56 -13.70
N LYS A 265 -13.68 41.89 -13.36
CA LYS A 265 -15.00 42.53 -13.25
C LYS A 265 -15.29 43.04 -11.82
N GLU A 266 -14.50 42.62 -10.84
CA GLU A 266 -14.49 43.13 -9.46
C GLU A 266 -13.58 44.36 -9.34
#